data_AF-A0A2G6FFI1-F1
#
_entry.id   AF-A0A2G6FFI1-F1
#
_cell.length_a   1.000
_cell.length_b   1.000
_cell.length_c   1.000
_cell.angle_alpha   90.00
_cell.angle_beta   90.00
_cell.angle_gamma   90.00
#
_symmetry.space_group_name_H-M   'P 1'
#
loop_
_entity.id
_entity.type
_entity.pdbx_description
1 polymer ?
#
loop_
_entity_poly.entity_id
_entity_poly.type
_entity_poly.pdbx_seq_one_letter_code
_entity_poly.pdbx_strand_id
1 'polypeptide(L)' 'VYENEPRLSPGLTALENVILLPHVGSATIETRTRMAQMAVENLLTGLAGRRPPNCLNAEAFEWDHGPPEPKKT' A
#
# COMPACT_ATOMS: atom_id res chain seq x y z
N VAL A 1 -9.61 10.48 -0.29
CA VAL A 1 -8.15 10.68 -0.38
C VAL A 1 -7.89 12.01 -1.07
N TYR A 2 -6.74 12.62 -0.82
CA TYR A 2 -6.32 13.86 -1.48
C TYR A 2 -5.11 13.58 -2.39
N GLU A 3 -4.94 14.37 -3.44
CA GLU A 3 -3.82 14.15 -4.39
C GLU A 3 -2.44 14.33 -3.74
N ASN A 4 -2.33 15.25 -2.77
CA ASN A 4 -1.08 15.65 -2.15
C ASN A 4 -1.12 15.50 -0.63
N GLU A 5 -1.58 14.35 -0.13
CA GLU A 5 -1.75 14.13 1.31
C GLU A 5 -0.50 14.50 2.14
N PRO A 6 -0.68 15.21 3.29
CA PRO A 6 -1.95 15.61 3.90
C PRO A 6 -2.49 16.96 3.39
N ARG A 7 -1.88 17.58 2.37
CA ARG A 7 -2.27 18.90 1.84
C ARG A 7 -3.59 18.83 1.07
N LEU A 8 -4.46 19.79 1.35
CA LEU A 8 -5.72 19.98 0.65
C LEU A 8 -5.53 20.92 -0.54
N SER A 9 -6.35 20.72 -1.57
CA SER A 9 -6.43 21.67 -2.69
C SER A 9 -6.94 23.03 -2.20
N PRO A 10 -6.38 24.16 -2.69
CA PRO A 10 -6.84 25.49 -2.30
C PRO A 10 -8.35 25.66 -2.50
N GLY A 11 -9.02 26.32 -1.55
CA GLY A 11 -10.46 26.57 -1.59
C GLY A 11 -11.34 25.39 -1.15
N LEU A 12 -10.81 24.17 -1.07
CA LEU A 12 -11.60 22.98 -0.73
C LEU A 12 -12.24 23.06 0.67
N THR A 13 -11.54 23.66 1.64
CA THR A 13 -12.04 23.85 3.01
C THR A 13 -13.07 24.97 3.15
N ALA A 14 -13.24 25.82 2.12
CA ALA A 14 -14.18 26.94 2.16
C ALA A 14 -15.59 26.55 1.66
N LEU A 15 -15.74 25.35 1.10
CA LEU A 15 -17.03 24.85 0.60
C LEU A 15 -17.89 24.36 1.77
N GLU A 16 -19.10 24.89 1.92
CA GLU A 16 -20.02 24.50 2.99
C GLU A 16 -20.71 23.15 2.73
N ASN A 17 -20.63 22.64 1.51
CA ASN A 17 -21.35 21.45 1.04
C ASN A 17 -20.47 20.19 0.94
N VAL A 18 -19.35 20.14 1.66
CA VAL A 18 -18.43 18.98 1.64
C VAL A 18 -18.08 18.50 3.04
N ILE A 19 -17.81 17.19 3.15
CA ILE A 19 -17.25 16.56 4.35
C ILE A 19 -15.85 16.06 4.01
N LEU A 20 -14.89 16.38 4.86
CA LEU A 20 -13.48 16.06 4.69
C LEU A 20 -13.05 15.06 5.77
N LEU A 21 -12.36 13.99 5.37
CA LEU A 21 -11.87 12.94 6.26
C LEU A 21 -10.40 12.65 5.98
N PRO A 22 -9.54 12.47 7.01
CA PRO A 22 -8.10 12.31 6.85
C PRO A 22 -7.70 10.87 6.49
N HIS A 23 -8.13 10.38 5.32
CA HIS A 23 -7.80 9.04 4.81
C HIS A 23 -8.04 7.90 5.82
N VAL A 24 -9.18 7.93 6.50
CA VAL A 24 -9.53 6.98 7.57
C VAL A 24 -10.38 5.80 7.10
N GLY A 25 -10.46 5.55 5.77
CA GLY A 25 -11.34 4.52 5.20
C GLY A 25 -11.14 3.11 5.76
N SER A 26 -9.90 2.74 6.10
CA SER A 26 -9.55 1.46 6.72
C SER A 26 -9.26 1.55 8.23
N ALA A 27 -9.42 2.72 8.85
CA ALA A 27 -8.88 3.02 10.17
C ALA A 27 -9.73 2.51 11.35
N THR A 28 -10.34 1.34 11.22
CA THR A 28 -10.89 0.61 12.38
C THR A 28 -9.80 -0.25 13.02
N ILE A 29 -9.92 -0.54 14.32
CA ILE A 29 -8.98 -1.44 15.01
C ILE A 29 -8.97 -2.81 14.35
N GLU A 30 -10.15 -3.36 14.05
CA GLU A 30 -10.30 -4.67 13.42
C GLU A 30 -9.59 -4.74 12.05
N THR A 31 -9.91 -3.81 11.15
CA THR A 31 -9.37 -3.80 9.79
C THR A 31 -7.85 -3.56 9.81
N ARG A 32 -7.35 -2.58 10.58
CA ARG A 32 -5.91 -2.32 10.68
C ARG A 32 -5.15 -3.49 11.31
N THR A 33 -5.73 -4.16 12.31
CA THR A 33 -5.11 -5.36 12.91
C THR A 33 -4.96 -6.47 11.88
N ARG A 34 -6.02 -6.75 11.10
CA ARG A 34 -5.96 -7.80 10.08
C ARG A 34 -5.01 -7.45 8.94
N MET A 35 -4.94 -6.19 8.52
CA MET A 35 -3.94 -5.73 7.54
C MET A 35 -2.52 -5.91 8.06
N ALA A 36 -2.25 -5.62 9.34
CA ALA A 36 -0.94 -5.82 9.95
C ALA A 36 -0.56 -7.31 10.00
N GLN A 37 -1.49 -8.18 10.41
CA GLN A 37 -1.29 -9.64 10.39
C GLN A 37 -0.97 -10.14 8.98
N MET A 38 -1.73 -9.69 7.97
CA MET A 38 -1.52 -10.03 6.57
C MET A 38 -0.13 -9.57 6.09
N ALA A 39 0.31 -8.38 6.45
CA ALA A 39 1.64 -7.89 6.08
C ALA A 39 2.76 -8.76 6.68
N VAL A 40 2.63 -9.15 7.96
CA VAL A 40 3.58 -10.04 8.64
C VAL A 40 3.60 -11.42 8.00
N GLU A 41 2.44 -12.00 7.69
CA GLU A 41 2.33 -13.32 7.05
C GLU A 41 3.01 -13.34 5.67
N ASN A 42 2.79 -12.30 4.85
CA ASN A 42 3.45 -12.18 3.56
C ASN A 42 4.98 -12.06 3.70
N LEU A 43 5.45 -11.25 4.66
CA LEU A 43 6.88 -11.09 4.91
C LEU A 43 7.54 -12.41 5.34
N LEU A 44 6.97 -13.10 6.33
CA LEU A 44 7.52 -14.36 6.83
C LEU A 44 7.50 -15.46 5.76
N THR A 45 6.46 -15.51 4.93
CA THR A 45 6.37 -16.48 3.83
C THR A 45 7.45 -16.22 2.78
N GLY A 46 7.64 -14.96 2.39
CA GLY A 46 8.69 -14.56 1.44
C GLY A 46 10.10 -14.84 1.97
N LEU A 47 10.38 -14.51 3.24
CA LEU A 47 11.67 -14.81 3.88
C LEU A 47 11.95 -16.32 3.99
N ALA A 48 10.91 -17.15 4.00
CA ALA A 48 11.04 -18.59 3.96
C ALA A 48 11.22 -19.17 2.55
N GLY A 49 11.42 -18.33 1.52
CA GLY A 49 11.58 -18.75 0.13
C GLY A 49 10.29 -19.28 -0.50
N ARG A 50 9.13 -19.00 0.11
CA ARG A 50 7.81 -19.38 -0.41
C ARG A 50 7.11 -18.16 -0.94
N ARG A 51 6.29 -18.33 -1.98
CA ARG A 51 5.51 -17.24 -2.56
C ARG A 51 4.51 -16.67 -1.53
N PRO A 52 4.55 -15.37 -1.22
CA PRO A 52 3.59 -14.75 -0.31
C PRO A 52 2.14 -14.88 -0.83
N PRO A 53 1.14 -15.07 0.05
CA PRO A 53 -0.25 -15.26 -0.35
C PRO A 53 -0.86 -14.07 -1.10
N ASN A 54 -0.38 -12.84 -0.82
CA ASN A 54 -0.84 -11.60 -1.45
C ASN A 54 0.30 -10.95 -2.26
N CYS A 55 1.05 -11.76 -3.01
CA CYS A 55 2.12 -11.28 -3.88
C CYS A 55 1.54 -10.55 -5.11
N LEU A 56 1.80 -9.24 -5.22
CA LEU A 56 1.28 -8.40 -6.29
C LEU A 56 1.89 -8.74 -7.66
N ASN A 57 3.21 -8.86 -7.70
CA ASN A 57 4.03 -9.13 -8.87
C ASN A 57 4.68 -10.51 -8.71
N ALA A 58 3.86 -11.56 -8.87
CA ALA A 58 4.29 -12.93 -8.73
C ALA A 58 5.48 -13.29 -9.63
N GLU A 59 5.49 -12.74 -10.85
CA GLU A 59 6.57 -12.87 -11.82
C GLU A 59 7.92 -12.36 -11.31
N ALA A 60 7.94 -11.38 -10.40
CA ALA A 60 9.16 -10.89 -9.78
C ALA A 60 9.65 -11.81 -8.65
N PHE A 61 8.76 -12.58 -8.04
CA PHE A 61 9.12 -13.57 -7.03
C PHE A 61 9.73 -14.83 -7.67
N GLU A 62 9.21 -15.23 -8.82
CA GLU A 62 9.73 -16.36 -9.60
C GLU A 62 10.94 -15.97 -10.49
N TRP A 63 11.38 -14.71 -10.43
CA TRP A 63 12.47 -14.20 -11.27
C TRP A 63 13.81 -14.79 -10.81
N ASP A 64 14.34 -15.74 -11.58
CA ASP A 64 15.63 -16.44 -11.35
C ASP A 64 16.81 -15.82 -12.13
N HIS A 65 16.62 -14.70 -12.84
CA HIS A 65 17.60 -14.22 -13.84
C HIS A 65 18.29 -12.88 -13.48
N GLY A 66 19.24 -12.93 -12.54
CA GLY A 66 20.31 -11.92 -12.39
C GLY A 66 19.88 -10.48 -12.04
N PRO A 67 20.83 -9.57 -11.74
CA PRO A 67 20.51 -8.20 -11.34
C PRO A 67 19.82 -7.45 -12.50
N PRO A 68 18.81 -6.61 -12.20
CA PRO A 68 18.07 -5.89 -13.22
C PRO A 68 18.97 -4.90 -13.95
N GLU A 69 18.85 -4.84 -15.29
CA GLU A 69 19.54 -3.81 -16.08
C GLU A 69 19.15 -2.40 -15.60
N PRO A 70 20.10 -1.46 -15.60
CA PRO A 70 19.81 -0.08 -15.21
C PRO A 70 18.76 0.51 -16.16
N LYS A 71 17.63 0.96 -15.60
CA LYS A 71 16.60 1.66 -16.35
C LYS A 71 17.22 2.89 -17.00
N LYS A 72 17.22 2.93 -18.34
CA LYS A 72 17.59 4.14 -19.10
C LYS A 72 16.60 5.25 -18.74
N THR A 73 17.12 6.27 -18.07
CA THR A 73 16.45 7.56 -17.84
C THR A 73 16.29 8.34 -19.14
#